data_AF-T0YYF9-F1
#
_entry.id   AF-T0YYF9-F1
#
_cell.length_a   1.000
_cell.length_b   1.000
_cell.length_c   1.000
_cell.angle_alpha   90.00
_cell.angle_beta   90.00
_cell.angle_gamma   90.00
#
_symmetry.space_group_name_H-M   'P 1'
#
loop_
_entity.id
_entity.type
_entity.pdbx_description
1 polymer ?
#
loop_
_entity_poly.entity_id
_entity_poly.type
_entity_poly.pdbx_seq_one_letter_code
_entity_poly.pdbx_strand_id
1 'polypeptide(L)'
;PILEDPLLVIHPPMLYMGYVGLSVAFAFSVAALISGRMDAAWARWTRPWTLAAWIFLTIGIILGSFWSYYELGWGGWWFWDPVENASFMPWLVATALIHSLAVSEKRGAFKSWTALLAIAGFSLSLLGTFLVRSGVLISIHAFALDPKRGMFILILL
;
A
#
# COMPACT_ATOMS: atom_id res chain seq x y z
N PRO A 1 -23.96 14.75 -2.71
CA PRO A 1 -23.14 15.79 -3.39
C PRO A 1 -21.64 15.45 -3.41
N ILE A 2 -20.94 15.36 -2.26
CA ILE A 2 -19.50 15.02 -2.21
C ILE A 2 -19.23 13.54 -2.62
N LEU A 3 -20.13 12.64 -2.23
CA LEU A 3 -19.99 11.18 -2.43
C LEU A 3 -20.21 10.70 -3.89
N GLU A 4 -20.61 11.61 -4.78
CA GLU A 4 -20.93 11.32 -6.18
C GLU A 4 -19.86 11.81 -7.15
N ASP A 5 -18.77 12.41 -6.63
CA ASP A 5 -17.65 12.83 -7.47
C ASP A 5 -16.91 11.60 -8.04
N PRO A 6 -16.73 11.50 -9.37
CA PRO A 6 -16.05 10.36 -9.99
C PRO A 6 -14.64 10.10 -9.45
N LEU A 7 -13.87 11.15 -9.09
CA LEU A 7 -12.55 11.00 -8.50
C LEU A 7 -12.62 10.43 -7.08
N LEU A 8 -13.62 10.84 -6.28
CA LEU A 8 -13.88 10.23 -4.97
C LEU A 8 -14.20 8.72 -5.11
N VAL A 9 -14.96 8.34 -6.14
CA VAL A 9 -15.36 6.94 -6.36
C VAL A 9 -14.20 6.07 -6.86
N ILE A 10 -13.30 6.63 -7.68
CA ILE A 10 -12.24 5.86 -8.35
C ILE A 10 -10.98 5.71 -7.50
N HIS A 11 -10.58 6.72 -6.72
CA HIS A 11 -9.31 6.65 -5.99
C HIS A 11 -9.25 5.54 -4.92
N PRO A 12 -10.31 5.21 -4.13
CA PRO A 12 -10.23 4.17 -3.11
C PRO A 12 -10.08 2.76 -3.72
N PRO A 13 -10.78 2.38 -4.80
CA PRO A 13 -10.49 1.15 -5.53
C PRO A 13 -9.04 1.06 -6.02
N MET A 14 -8.45 2.16 -6.50
CA MET A 14 -7.05 2.16 -6.94
C MET A 14 -6.09 1.92 -5.76
N LEU A 15 -6.29 2.60 -4.63
CA LEU A 15 -5.52 2.35 -3.41
C LEU A 15 -5.66 0.90 -2.93
N TYR A 16 -6.89 0.38 -2.94
CA TYR A 16 -7.16 -0.99 -2.55
C TYR A 16 -6.46 -2.01 -3.47
N MET A 17 -6.50 -1.81 -4.79
CA MET A 17 -5.75 -2.63 -5.74
C MET A 17 -4.25 -2.59 -5.47
N GLY A 18 -3.72 -1.44 -5.06
CA GLY A 18 -2.34 -1.29 -4.59
C GLY A 18 -2.04 -2.13 -3.34
N TYR A 19 -2.87 -2.01 -2.29
CA TYR A 19 -2.72 -2.77 -1.05
C TYR A 19 -2.81 -4.28 -1.26
N VAL A 20 -3.81 -4.74 -2.00
CA VAL A 20 -3.98 -6.16 -2.34
C VAL A 20 -2.84 -6.64 -3.23
N GLY A 21 -2.38 -5.82 -4.18
CA GLY A 21 -1.23 -6.16 -5.03
C GLY A 21 0.04 -6.47 -4.23
N LEU A 22 0.28 -5.77 -3.11
CA LEU A 22 1.41 -6.05 -2.22
C LEU A 22 1.31 -7.40 -1.51
N SER A 23 0.11 -8.00 -1.38
CA SER A 23 -0.05 -9.35 -0.81
C SER A 23 0.64 -10.42 -1.66
N VAL A 24 0.75 -10.20 -2.97
CA VAL A 24 1.43 -11.12 -3.89
C VAL A 24 2.94 -11.13 -3.60
N ALA A 25 3.54 -9.94 -3.41
CA ALA A 25 4.96 -9.83 -3.07
C ALA A 25 5.27 -10.41 -1.68
N PHE A 26 4.36 -10.21 -0.72
CA PHE A 26 4.40 -10.87 0.58
C PHE A 26 4.36 -12.40 0.44
N ALA A 27 3.38 -12.95 -0.28
CA ALA A 27 3.23 -14.38 -0.45
C ALA A 27 4.47 -15.03 -1.10
N PHE A 28 5.03 -14.40 -2.13
CA PHE A 28 6.29 -14.87 -2.73
C PHE A 28 7.44 -14.87 -1.74
N SER A 29 7.57 -13.82 -0.92
CA SER A 29 8.61 -13.72 0.10
C SER A 29 8.47 -14.78 1.19
N VAL A 30 7.26 -15.02 1.68
CA VAL A 30 6.96 -16.07 2.67
C VAL A 30 7.27 -17.45 2.10
N ALA A 31 6.83 -17.73 0.86
CA ALA A 31 7.12 -19.00 0.19
C ALA A 31 8.62 -19.22 -0.01
N ALA A 32 9.38 -18.18 -0.37
CA ALA A 32 10.83 -18.25 -0.52
C ALA A 32 11.55 -18.50 0.80
N LEU A 33 11.07 -17.92 1.91
CA LEU A 33 11.59 -18.15 3.25
C LEU A 33 11.32 -19.58 3.73
N ILE A 34 10.09 -20.08 3.56
CA ILE A 34 9.71 -21.45 3.95
C ILE A 34 10.49 -22.50 3.14
N SER A 35 10.63 -22.28 1.83
CA SER A 35 11.36 -23.20 0.95
C SER A 35 12.89 -23.07 1.07
N GLY A 36 13.40 -22.04 1.74
CA GLY A 36 14.82 -21.71 1.79
C GLY A 36 15.42 -21.29 0.44
N ARG A 37 14.58 -20.97 -0.56
CA ARG A 37 15.00 -20.68 -1.94
C ARG A 37 14.71 -19.23 -2.30
N MET A 38 15.67 -18.36 -1.99
CA MET A 38 15.67 -16.95 -2.41
C MET A 38 16.62 -16.77 -3.59
N ASP A 39 16.24 -17.26 -4.76
CA ASP A 39 17.05 -17.16 -5.98
C ASP A 39 16.68 -15.93 -6.83
N ALA A 40 17.40 -15.72 -7.93
CA ALA A 40 17.11 -14.63 -8.85
C ALA A 40 15.74 -14.79 -9.54
N ALA A 41 15.23 -16.03 -9.68
CA ALA A 41 13.93 -16.29 -10.27
C ALA A 41 12.80 -15.74 -9.38
N TRP A 42 12.88 -15.96 -8.06
CA TRP A 42 11.96 -15.35 -7.10
C TRP A 42 11.90 -13.83 -7.23
N ALA A 43 13.05 -13.15 -7.26
CA ALA A 43 13.10 -11.69 -7.40
C ALA A 43 12.50 -11.22 -8.74
N ARG A 44 12.84 -11.90 -9.84
CA ARG A 44 12.32 -11.61 -11.19
C ARG A 44 10.80 -11.75 -11.27
N TRP A 45 10.24 -12.82 -10.69
CA TRP A 45 8.80 -13.06 -10.68
C TRP A 45 8.05 -12.09 -9.76
N THR A 46 8.64 -11.70 -8.64
CA THR A 46 8.02 -10.79 -7.66
C THR A 46 7.96 -9.34 -8.17
N ARG A 47 8.94 -8.92 -8.98
CA ARG A 47 9.09 -7.53 -9.46
C ARG A 47 7.92 -6.98 -10.27
N PRO A 48 7.36 -7.64 -11.31
CA PRO A 48 6.23 -7.10 -12.05
C PRO A 48 4.97 -6.92 -11.18
N TRP A 49 4.71 -7.83 -10.24
CA TRP A 49 3.59 -7.70 -9.31
C TRP A 49 3.76 -6.50 -8.36
N THR A 50 4.98 -6.33 -7.83
CA THR A 50 5.29 -5.18 -6.98
C THR A 50 5.15 -3.87 -7.75
N LEU A 51 5.60 -3.85 -9.02
CA LEU A 51 5.47 -2.67 -9.88
C LEU A 51 3.99 -2.34 -10.18
N ALA A 52 3.17 -3.34 -10.48
CA ALA A 52 1.74 -3.15 -10.69
C ALA A 52 1.07 -2.57 -9.43
N ALA A 53 1.34 -3.14 -8.25
CA ALA A 53 0.85 -2.63 -6.97
C ALA A 53 1.27 -1.17 -6.74
N TRP A 54 2.54 -0.85 -6.99
CA TRP A 54 3.07 0.50 -6.86
C TRP A 54 2.42 1.50 -7.83
N ILE A 55 2.13 1.09 -9.07
CA ILE A 55 1.41 1.93 -10.04
C ILE A 55 0.00 2.24 -9.52
N PHE A 56 -0.73 1.25 -9.03
CA PHE A 56 -2.08 1.46 -8.48
C PHE A 56 -2.06 2.36 -7.24
N LEU A 57 -1.09 2.18 -6.33
CA LEU A 57 -0.89 3.11 -5.21
C LEU A 57 -0.61 4.53 -5.70
N THR A 58 0.25 4.69 -6.69
CA THR A 58 0.62 6.00 -7.25
C THR A 58 -0.60 6.69 -7.85
N ILE A 59 -1.40 5.98 -8.65
CA ILE A 59 -2.64 6.50 -9.24
C ILE A 59 -3.64 6.84 -8.14
N GLY A 60 -3.84 5.96 -7.15
CA GLY A 60 -4.76 6.19 -6.04
C GLY A 60 -4.40 7.43 -5.22
N ILE A 61 -3.11 7.62 -4.89
CA ILE A 61 -2.62 8.81 -4.18
C ILE A 61 -2.84 10.06 -5.02
N ILE A 62 -2.45 10.06 -6.31
CA ILE A 62 -2.62 11.22 -7.19
C ILE A 62 -4.09 11.61 -7.33
N LEU A 63 -4.98 10.65 -7.59
CA LEU A 63 -6.41 10.92 -7.73
C LEU A 63 -7.01 11.42 -6.42
N GLY A 64 -6.62 10.85 -5.28
CA GLY A 64 -7.05 11.29 -3.95
C GLY A 64 -6.61 12.72 -3.64
N SER A 65 -5.33 13.04 -3.84
CA SER A 65 -4.78 14.40 -3.66
C SER A 65 -5.43 15.41 -4.59
N PHE A 66 -5.65 15.04 -5.86
CA PHE A 66 -6.32 15.90 -6.84
C PHE A 66 -7.77 16.20 -6.43
N TRP A 67 -8.53 15.18 -6.02
CA TRP A 67 -9.89 15.36 -5.51
C TRP A 67 -9.92 16.24 -4.27
N SER A 68 -9.02 15.97 -3.31
CA SER A 68 -8.95 16.73 -2.07
C SER A 68 -8.64 18.21 -2.31
N TYR A 69 -7.75 18.50 -3.26
CA TYR A 69 -7.48 19.88 -3.68
C TYR A 69 -8.68 20.52 -4.38
N TYR A 70 -9.38 19.77 -5.22
CA TYR A 70 -10.57 20.26 -5.93
C TYR A 70 -11.69 20.63 -4.94
N GLU A 71 -11.92 19.81 -3.93
CA GLU A 71 -13.06 19.96 -3.01
C GLU A 71 -12.74 20.87 -1.80
N LEU A 72 -11.53 20.76 -1.25
CA LEU A 72 -11.13 21.42 0.00
C LEU A 72 -10.08 22.53 -0.23
N GLY A 73 -9.67 22.76 -1.49
CA GLY A 73 -8.69 23.77 -1.86
C GLY A 73 -7.26 23.43 -1.40
N TRP A 74 -6.44 24.46 -1.20
CA TRP A 74 -5.04 24.31 -0.79
C TRP A 74 -4.86 23.54 0.53
N GLY A 75 -5.84 23.60 1.43
CA GLY A 75 -5.83 22.86 2.70
C GLY A 75 -6.17 21.37 2.56
N GLY A 76 -6.65 20.92 1.39
CA GLY A 76 -6.99 19.53 1.14
C GLY A 76 -5.86 18.70 0.53
N TRP A 77 -5.02 19.30 -0.31
CA TRP A 77 -4.07 18.56 -1.16
C TRP A 77 -3.17 17.55 -0.43
N TRP A 78 -2.64 17.94 0.74
CA TRP A 78 -1.82 17.09 1.62
C TRP A 78 -1.62 17.75 2.99
N PHE A 79 -2.57 17.58 3.91
CA PHE A 79 -2.54 18.25 5.23
C PHE A 79 -1.87 17.40 6.32
N TRP A 80 -1.01 16.45 5.92
CA TRP A 80 -0.55 15.37 6.79
C TRP A 80 -1.74 14.60 7.41
N ASP A 81 -2.85 14.50 6.67
CA ASP A 81 -4.03 13.80 7.16
C ASP A 81 -3.67 12.32 7.41
N PRO A 82 -4.16 11.70 8.50
CA PRO A 82 -3.87 10.30 8.78
C PRO A 82 -4.22 9.32 7.65
N VAL A 83 -5.28 9.56 6.90
CA VAL A 83 -5.71 8.69 5.77
C VAL A 83 -4.75 8.83 4.61
N GLU A 84 -4.30 10.05 4.30
CA GLU A 84 -3.28 10.33 3.30
C GLU A 84 -1.97 9.60 3.64
N ASN A 85 -1.49 9.78 4.88
CA ASN A 85 -0.27 9.12 5.38
C ASN A 85 -0.36 7.59 5.39
N ALA A 86 -1.53 7.04 5.72
CA ALA A 86 -1.79 5.60 5.70
C ALA A 86 -1.53 4.98 4.31
N SER A 87 -1.85 5.72 3.23
CA SER A 87 -1.56 5.28 1.86
C SER A 87 -0.11 5.50 1.43
N PHE A 88 0.54 6.53 1.99
CA PHE A 88 1.92 6.89 1.65
C PHE A 88 2.95 5.89 2.19
N MET A 89 2.75 5.37 3.40
CA MET A 89 3.67 4.41 4.04
C MET A 89 3.94 3.15 3.18
N PRO A 90 2.93 2.39 2.71
CA PRO A 90 3.18 1.24 1.85
C PRO A 90 3.74 1.64 0.47
N TRP A 91 3.44 2.84 -0.04
CA TRP A 91 4.02 3.34 -1.29
C TRP A 91 5.54 3.57 -1.18
N LEU A 92 6.02 4.14 -0.08
CA LEU A 92 7.46 4.30 0.20
C LEU A 92 8.17 2.95 0.28
N VAL A 93 7.58 2.00 1.01
CA VAL A 93 8.16 0.66 1.15
C VAL A 93 8.13 -0.11 -0.17
N ALA A 94 7.06 0.01 -0.96
CA ALA A 94 6.98 -0.56 -2.30
C ALA A 94 8.05 0.04 -3.24
N THR A 95 8.30 1.34 -3.14
CA THR A 95 9.38 2.01 -3.88
C THR A 95 10.74 1.39 -3.53
N ALA A 96 11.05 1.28 -2.23
CA ALA A 96 12.29 0.63 -1.78
C ALA A 96 12.37 -0.84 -2.23
N LEU A 97 11.26 -1.57 -2.16
CA LEU A 97 11.17 -2.96 -2.56
C LEU A 97 11.47 -3.17 -4.05
N ILE A 98 10.94 -2.31 -4.95
CA ILE A 98 11.22 -2.41 -6.39
C ILE A 98 12.72 -2.28 -6.69
N HIS A 99 13.40 -1.37 -5.99
CA HIS A 99 14.84 -1.19 -6.12
C HIS A 99 15.60 -2.39 -5.53
N SER A 100 15.19 -2.87 -4.35
CA SER A 100 15.76 -4.05 -3.71
C SER A 100 15.63 -5.30 -4.58
N LEU A 101 14.46 -5.52 -5.19
CA LEU A 101 14.19 -6.62 -6.13
C LEU A 101 15.11 -6.56 -7.36
N ALA A 102 15.32 -5.37 -7.93
CA ALA A 102 16.21 -5.20 -9.08
C ALA A 102 17.67 -5.57 -8.74
N VAL A 103 18.14 -5.26 -7.52
CA VAL A 103 19.48 -5.63 -7.07
C VAL A 103 19.56 -7.12 -6.73
N SER A 104 18.55 -7.67 -6.05
CA SER A 104 18.43 -9.10 -5.74
C SER A 104 18.44 -9.96 -7.00
N GLU A 105 17.72 -9.54 -8.05
CA GLU A 105 17.70 -10.23 -9.34
C GLU A 105 19.05 -10.19 -10.05
N LYS A 106 19.66 -8.99 -10.17
CA LYS A 106 20.88 -8.80 -11.00
C LYS A 106 22.17 -9.23 -10.31
N ARG A 107 22.25 -9.09 -8.98
CA ARG A 107 23.49 -9.24 -8.21
C ARG A 107 23.41 -10.29 -7.11
N GLY A 108 22.23 -10.86 -6.84
CA GLY A 108 22.04 -11.82 -5.74
C GLY A 108 22.27 -11.23 -4.33
N ALA A 109 22.40 -9.90 -4.21
CA ALA A 109 22.59 -9.19 -2.95
C ALA A 109 21.23 -8.71 -2.37
N PHE A 110 21.19 -8.34 -1.09
CA PHE A 110 20.00 -7.79 -0.41
C PHE A 110 18.77 -8.71 -0.29
N LYS A 111 18.88 -10.02 -0.53
CA LYS A 111 17.75 -10.97 -0.46
C LYS A 111 16.94 -10.84 0.83
N SER A 112 17.58 -10.85 2.00
CA SER A 112 16.91 -10.70 3.30
C SER A 112 16.21 -9.34 3.43
N TRP A 113 16.83 -8.27 2.94
CA TRP A 113 16.24 -6.94 2.90
C TRP A 113 15.02 -6.88 1.98
N THR A 114 15.08 -7.51 0.82
CA THR A 114 13.97 -7.62 -0.12
C THR A 114 12.78 -8.34 0.53
N ALA A 115 13.01 -9.46 1.22
CA ALA A 115 11.94 -10.17 1.93
C ALA A 115 11.34 -9.32 3.07
N LEU A 116 12.18 -8.65 3.86
CA LEU A 116 11.72 -7.76 4.92
C LEU A 116 10.84 -6.62 4.38
N LEU A 117 11.26 -5.99 3.27
CA LEU A 117 10.49 -4.91 2.62
C LEU A 117 9.15 -5.42 2.07
N ALA A 118 9.10 -6.63 1.52
CA ALA A 118 7.85 -7.23 1.06
C ALA A 118 6.86 -7.51 2.20
N ILE A 119 7.37 -8.02 3.33
CA ILE A 119 6.57 -8.24 4.53
C ILE A 119 6.07 -6.91 5.10
N ALA A 120 7.00 -5.96 5.31
CA ALA A 120 6.66 -4.64 5.83
C ALA A 120 5.66 -3.90 4.93
N GLY A 121 5.80 -3.97 3.61
CA GLY A 121 4.91 -3.29 2.67
C GLY A 121 3.47 -3.79 2.76
N PHE A 122 3.27 -5.11 2.89
CA PHE A 122 1.94 -5.68 3.09
C PHE A 122 1.39 -5.40 4.50
N SER A 123 2.21 -5.54 5.54
CA SER A 123 1.80 -5.20 6.92
C SER A 123 1.40 -3.73 7.05
N LEU A 124 2.12 -2.80 6.41
CA LEU A 124 1.74 -1.38 6.38
C LEU A 124 0.45 -1.13 5.61
N SER A 125 0.15 -1.93 4.58
CA SER A 125 -1.13 -1.85 3.87
C SER A 125 -2.30 -2.29 4.75
N LEU A 126 -2.11 -3.36 5.54
CA LEU A 126 -3.09 -3.80 6.55
C LEU A 126 -3.25 -2.75 7.66
N LEU A 127 -2.15 -2.22 8.17
CA LEU A 127 -2.16 -1.15 9.17
C LEU A 127 -2.87 0.11 8.64
N GLY A 128 -2.56 0.54 7.43
CA GLY A 128 -3.22 1.68 6.81
C GLY A 128 -4.73 1.45 6.68
N THR A 129 -5.14 0.26 6.22
CA THR A 129 -6.57 -0.10 6.14
C THR A 129 -7.24 -0.10 7.52
N PHE A 130 -6.55 -0.62 8.54
CA PHE A 130 -7.02 -0.57 9.93
C PHE A 130 -7.20 0.87 10.43
N LEU A 131 -6.19 1.73 10.25
CA LEU A 131 -6.23 3.12 10.72
C LEU A 131 -7.39 3.90 10.09
N VAL A 132 -7.61 3.71 8.78
CA VAL A 132 -8.68 4.40 8.04
C VAL A 132 -10.09 3.89 8.43
N ARG A 133 -10.24 2.60 8.77
CA ARG A 133 -11.56 1.99 9.01
C ARG A 133 -11.96 1.87 10.48
N SER A 134 -11.01 1.83 11.39
CA SER A 134 -11.24 1.61 12.83
C SER A 134 -11.85 2.82 13.54
N GLY A 135 -11.67 4.03 13.00
CA GLY A 135 -12.07 5.27 13.67
C GLY A 135 -11.17 5.67 14.83
N VAL A 136 -10.01 5.04 14.97
CA VAL A 136 -9.01 5.35 16.02
C VAL A 136 -8.36 6.73 15.78
N LEU A 137 -8.26 7.17 14.52
CA LEU A 137 -7.71 8.47 14.15
C LEU A 137 -8.81 9.40 13.65
N ILE A 138 -8.71 10.68 14.01
CA ILE A 138 -9.56 11.75 13.48
C ILE A 138 -8.97 12.18 12.13
N SER A 139 -9.77 12.12 11.07
CA SER A 139 -9.38 12.53 9.72
C SER A 139 -10.56 13.19 9.02
N ILE A 140 -10.26 14.20 8.20
CA ILE A 140 -11.27 14.87 7.35
C ILE A 140 -11.66 14.00 6.15
N HIS A 141 -10.85 13.00 5.82
CA HIS A 141 -11.05 12.01 4.75
C HIS A 141 -11.65 10.70 5.25
N ALA A 142 -11.98 10.60 6.54
CA ALA A 142 -12.59 9.40 7.11
C ALA A 142 -14.08 9.31 6.73
N PHE A 143 -14.37 8.53 5.69
CA PHE A 143 -15.74 8.20 5.28
C PHE A 143 -16.03 6.69 5.52
N ALA A 144 -17.25 6.36 5.95
CA ALA A 144 -17.69 4.98 6.21
C ALA A 144 -16.84 4.20 7.25
N LEU A 145 -16.88 4.70 8.50
CA LEU A 145 -16.29 4.04 9.68
C LEU A 145 -17.04 2.74 10.02
N ASP A 146 -16.31 1.65 10.25
CA ASP A 146 -16.86 0.37 10.75
C ASP A 146 -15.86 -0.28 11.72
N PRO A 147 -15.99 0.00 13.04
CA PRO A 147 -15.06 -0.50 14.05
C PRO A 147 -14.97 -2.04 14.10
N LYS A 148 -16.03 -2.76 13.73
CA LYS A 148 -16.04 -4.24 13.75
C LYS A 148 -15.10 -4.80 12.68
N ARG A 149 -15.07 -4.19 11.49
CA ARG A 149 -14.10 -4.56 10.43
C ARG A 149 -12.68 -4.19 10.82
N GLY A 150 -12.48 -3.07 11.51
CA GLY A 150 -11.19 -2.69 12.08
C GLY A 150 -10.62 -3.79 12.98
N MET A 151 -11.42 -4.32 13.91
CA MET A 151 -10.97 -5.40 14.81
C MET A 151 -10.55 -6.68 14.08
N PHE A 152 -11.20 -7.04 12.97
CA PHE A 152 -10.80 -8.21 12.17
C PHE A 152 -9.42 -8.00 11.51
N ILE A 153 -9.16 -6.81 10.98
CA ILE A 153 -7.87 -6.48 10.35
C ILE A 153 -6.76 -6.46 11.41
N LEU A 154 -7.05 -5.99 12.63
CA LEU A 154 -6.08 -6.00 13.72
C LEU A 154 -5.62 -7.41 14.11
N ILE A 155 -6.50 -8.42 14.03
CA ILE A 155 -6.14 -9.82 14.27
C ILE A 155 -5.19 -10.37 13.19
N LEU A 156 -5.22 -9.80 11.98
CA LEU A 156 -4.38 -10.22 10.86
C LEU A 156 -2.97 -9.59 10.88
N LEU A 157 -2.74 -8.54 11.69
CA LEU A 157 -1.44 -7.90 11.90
C LEU A 157 -0.59 -8.69 12.91
#